data_AF-A0A4V1FCI6-F1
#
_entry.id   AF-A0A4V1FCI6-F1
#
_cell.length_a   1.000
_cell.length_b   1.000
_cell.length_c   1.000
_cell.angle_alpha   90.00
_cell.angle_beta   90.00
_cell.angle_gamma   90.00
#
_symmetry.space_group_name_H-M   'P 1'
#
loop_
_entity.id
_entity.type
_entity.pdbx_description
1 polymer ?
#
loop_
_entity_poly.entity_id
_entity_poly.type
_entity_poly.pdbx_seq_one_letter_code
_entity_poly.pdbx_strand_id
1 'polypeptide(L)'
;MEENNEKAEIYSQRVRAGKRTYFFDVKSTRSNDYYVTITESKRKFKDETFSYEKHKIFLYKEDFVKFMEALQGTIDHVKSELLTEEALAALEAPVSETEPSFDDELKWE
;
A
#
# COMPACT_ATOMS: atom_id res chain seq x y z
N MET A 1 -1.55 24.26 -4.14
CA MET A 1 -2.78 24.00 -3.35
C MET A 1 -2.71 22.62 -2.69
N GLU A 2 -1.63 22.31 -1.95
CA GLU A 2 -1.43 21.00 -1.30
C GLU A 2 -1.43 21.08 0.25
N GLU A 3 -1.22 22.27 0.83
CA GLU A 3 -1.07 22.45 2.28
C GLU A 3 -2.32 22.17 3.12
N ASN A 4 -3.52 22.12 2.53
CA ASN A 4 -4.75 21.88 3.30
C ASN A 4 -5.08 20.40 3.49
N ASN A 5 -4.31 19.47 2.89
CA ASN A 5 -4.62 18.04 2.90
C ASN A 5 -3.96 17.29 4.07
N GLU A 6 -2.91 17.84 4.68
CA GLU A 6 -2.24 17.26 5.84
C GLU A 6 -3.08 17.41 7.12
N LYS A 7 -3.87 18.49 7.25
CA LYS A 7 -4.72 18.74 8.43
C LYS A 7 -5.89 17.77 8.60
N ALA A 8 -6.21 16.97 7.59
CA ALA A 8 -7.31 16.00 7.64
C ALA A 8 -6.83 14.55 7.80
N GLU A 9 -5.51 14.31 7.85
CA GLU A 9 -4.92 12.97 7.99
C GLU A 9 -4.75 12.63 9.47
N ILE A 10 -5.48 11.61 9.92
CA ILE A 10 -5.59 11.20 11.33
C ILE A 10 -4.58 10.10 11.64
N TYR A 11 -4.35 9.23 10.66
CA TYR A 11 -3.45 8.09 10.76
C TYR A 11 -2.91 7.77 9.37
N SER A 12 -1.66 7.35 9.28
CA SER A 12 -1.07 6.82 8.06
C SER A 12 -0.15 5.65 8.39
N GLN A 13 -0.30 4.57 7.63
CA GLN A 13 0.59 3.42 7.66
C GLN A 13 1.20 3.22 6.29
N ARG A 14 2.53 3.13 6.24
CA ARG A 14 3.31 2.89 5.03
C ARG A 14 3.85 1.46 5.02
N VAL A 15 3.64 0.75 3.91
CA VAL A 15 4.18 -0.60 3.69
C VAL A 15 5.02 -0.59 2.42
N ARG A 16 6.33 -0.81 2.56
CA ARG A 16 7.27 -0.95 1.43
C ARG A 16 7.30 -2.40 0.96
N ALA A 17 7.18 -2.61 -0.35
CA ALA A 17 7.17 -3.93 -0.97
C ALA A 17 7.94 -3.88 -2.31
N GLY A 18 9.27 -3.91 -2.23
CA GLY A 18 10.15 -3.80 -3.40
C GLY A 18 9.89 -2.51 -4.20
N LYS A 19 9.44 -2.64 -5.45
CA LYS A 19 9.16 -1.49 -6.35
C LYS A 19 7.81 -0.80 -6.08
N ARG A 20 7.03 -1.29 -5.12
CA ARG A 20 5.72 -0.75 -4.73
C ARG A 20 5.77 -0.23 -3.30
N THR A 21 5.05 0.84 -3.06
CA THR A 21 4.77 1.35 -1.70
C THR A 21 3.27 1.48 -1.54
N TYR A 22 2.72 0.89 -0.48
CA TYR A 22 1.33 1.02 -0.10
C TYR A 22 1.20 2.03 1.02
N PHE A 23 0.18 2.88 0.94
CA PHE A 23 -0.17 3.87 1.94
C PHE A 23 -1.62 3.60 2.38
N PHE A 24 -1.82 3.45 3.68
CA PHE A 24 -3.12 3.27 4.30
C PHE A 24 -3.39 4.48 5.19
N ASP A 25 -4.14 5.44 4.67
CA ASP A 25 -4.38 6.71 5.34
C ASP A 25 -5.81 6.78 5.85
N VAL A 26 -6.02 7.21 7.10
CA VAL A 26 -7.35 7.52 7.65
C VAL A 26 -7.54 9.03 7.60
N LYS A 27 -8.64 9.47 6.99
CA LYS A 27 -8.96 10.89 6.81
C LYS A 27 -10.36 11.20 7.32
N SER A 28 -10.55 12.42 7.82
CA SER A 28 -11.88 12.92 8.15
C SER A 28 -12.53 13.68 6.99
N THR A 29 -13.85 13.59 6.91
CA THR A 29 -14.67 14.46 6.08
C THR A 29 -14.98 15.76 6.84
N ARG A 30 -15.56 16.74 6.14
CA ARG A 30 -16.07 17.97 6.78
C ARG A 30 -17.19 17.71 7.79
N SER A 31 -17.88 16.57 7.68
CA SER A 31 -18.95 16.14 8.59
C SER A 31 -18.43 15.36 9.80
N ASN A 32 -17.10 15.29 9.99
CA ASN A 32 -16.45 14.57 11.07
C ASN A 32 -16.62 13.03 11.00
N ASP A 33 -16.97 12.51 9.82
CA ASP A 33 -16.91 11.08 9.48
C ASP A 33 -15.53 10.67 9.02
N TYR A 34 -15.22 9.38 9.06
CA TYR A 34 -13.92 8.84 8.69
C TYR A 34 -14.00 7.96 7.44
N TYR A 35 -12.96 8.04 6.61
CA TYR A 35 -12.76 7.15 5.47
C TYR A 35 -11.28 6.76 5.36
N VAL A 36 -11.03 5.62 4.74
CA VAL A 36 -9.69 5.11 4.48
C VAL A 36 -9.33 5.38 3.02
N THR A 37 -8.10 5.83 2.78
CA THR A 37 -7.50 5.88 1.45
C THR A 37 -6.40 4.83 1.38
N ILE A 38 -6.51 3.92 0.41
CA ILE A 38 -5.46 2.95 0.11
C ILE A 38 -4.79 3.41 -1.18
N THR A 39 -3.50 3.73 -1.13
CA THR A 39 -2.74 4.14 -2.30
C THR A 39 -1.63 3.14 -2.57
N GLU A 40 -1.62 2.53 -3.76
CA GLU A 40 -0.46 1.84 -4.30
C GLU A 40 0.34 2.83 -5.15
N SER A 41 1.61 3.04 -4.81
CA SER A 41 2.57 3.73 -5.68
C SER A 41 3.57 2.75 -6.23
N LYS A 42 3.59 2.59 -7.55
CA LYS A 42 4.50 1.71 -8.28
C LYS A 42 5.50 2.54 -9.07
N ARG A 43 6.79 2.30 -8.83
CA ARG A 43 7.87 2.93 -9.60
C ARG A 43 7.95 2.28 -10.99
N LYS A 44 7.80 3.09 -12.04
CA LYS A 44 8.00 2.72 -13.46
C LYS A 44 9.31 3.34 -13.97
N PHE A 45 10.09 2.53 -14.66
CA PHE A 45 11.26 2.99 -15.41
C PHE A 45 10.89 3.06 -16.88
N LYS A 46 11.08 4.22 -17.51
CA LYS A 46 10.92 4.39 -18.94
C LYS A 46 12.02 5.32 -19.45
N ASP A 47 12.82 4.82 -20.39
CA ASP A 47 13.81 5.60 -21.15
C ASP A 47 14.64 6.54 -20.26
N GLU A 48 15.35 5.98 -19.27
CA GLU A 48 16.20 6.67 -18.28
C GLU A 48 15.48 7.62 -17.30
N THR A 49 14.16 7.78 -17.42
CA THR A 49 13.34 8.55 -16.48
C THR A 49 12.54 7.64 -15.56
N PHE A 50 12.48 7.98 -14.26
CA PHE A 50 11.59 7.32 -13.32
C PHE A 50 10.26 8.09 -13.20
N SER A 51 9.16 7.34 -13.15
CA SER A 51 7.83 7.87 -12.85
C SER A 51 7.12 7.00 -11.83
N TYR A 52 6.14 7.57 -11.13
CA TYR A 52 5.33 6.82 -10.17
C TYR A 52 3.90 6.71 -10.68
N GLU A 53 3.45 5.47 -10.90
CA GLU A 53 2.05 5.18 -11.13
C GLU A 53 1.35 5.04 -9.77
N LYS A 54 0.27 5.79 -9.56
CA LYS A 54 -0.49 5.77 -8.31
C LYS A 54 -1.89 5.22 -8.57
N HIS A 55 -2.25 4.15 -7.88
CA HIS A 55 -3.63 3.67 -7.81
C HIS A 55 -4.18 4.04 -6.44
N LYS A 56 -5.34 4.68 -6.41
CA LYS A 56 -5.96 5.16 -5.18
C LYS A 56 -7.38 4.64 -5.05
N ILE A 57 -7.68 4.06 -3.91
CA ILE A 57 -8.99 3.56 -3.53
C ILE A 57 -9.46 4.38 -2.33
N PHE A 58 -10.71 4.84 -2.37
CA PHE A 58 -11.40 5.45 -1.25
C PHE A 58 -12.38 4.42 -0.69
N LEU A 59 -12.29 4.16 0.60
CA LEU A 59 -13.14 3.21 1.30
C LEU A 59 -13.87 3.96 2.41
N TYR A 60 -15.20 3.96 2.36
CA TYR A 60 -16.05 4.60 3.36
C TYR A 60 -16.49 3.59 4.43
N LYS A 61 -16.85 4.10 5.60
CA LYS A 61 -17.11 3.31 6.82
C LYS A 61 -18.17 2.22 6.63
N GLU A 62 -19.21 2.50 5.86
CA GLU A 62 -20.31 1.59 5.54
C GLU A 62 -19.85 0.31 4.81
N ASP A 63 -18.73 0.37 4.10
CA ASP A 63 -18.22 -0.72 3.28
C ASP A 63 -17.06 -1.48 3.93
N PHE A 64 -16.57 -1.06 5.10
CA PHE A 64 -15.38 -1.65 5.75
C PHE A 64 -15.50 -3.16 5.93
N VAL A 65 -16.61 -3.63 6.48
CA VAL A 65 -16.82 -5.05 6.77
C VAL A 65 -16.85 -5.86 5.48
N LYS A 66 -17.66 -5.45 4.49
CA LYS A 66 -17.79 -6.14 3.21
C LYS A 66 -16.48 -6.17 2.43
N PHE A 67 -15.74 -5.06 2.46
CA PHE A 67 -14.45 -4.97 1.78
C PHE A 67 -13.40 -5.87 2.44
N MET A 68 -13.31 -5.86 3.77
CA MET A 68 -12.37 -6.72 4.51
C MET A 68 -12.67 -8.20 4.30
N GLU A 69 -13.94 -8.60 4.37
CA GLU A 69 -14.36 -9.99 4.14
C GLU A 69 -14.01 -10.44 2.72
N ALA A 70 -14.32 -9.62 1.71
CA ALA A 70 -14.01 -9.93 0.32
C ALA A 70 -12.48 -9.99 0.07
N LEU A 71 -11.72 -9.06 0.64
CA LEU A 71 -10.26 -9.01 0.50
C LEU A 71 -9.62 -10.24 1.17
N GLN A 72 -10.00 -10.53 2.41
CA GLN A 72 -9.48 -11.67 3.16
C GLN A 72 -9.83 -12.99 2.48
N GLY A 73 -11.10 -13.19 2.10
CA GLY A 73 -11.53 -14.41 1.41
C GLY A 73 -10.83 -14.62 0.07
N THR A 74 -10.56 -13.54 -0.68
CA THR A 74 -9.80 -13.62 -1.94
C THR A 74 -8.34 -14.01 -1.68
N ILE A 75 -7.71 -13.44 -0.65
CA ILE A 75 -6.33 -13.79 -0.26
C ILE A 75 -6.26 -15.25 0.18
N ASP A 76 -7.21 -15.70 0.99
CA ASP A 76 -7.24 -17.07 1.51
C ASP A 76 -7.43 -18.09 0.39
N HIS A 77 -8.32 -17.82 -0.57
CA HIS A 77 -8.50 -18.66 -1.76
C HIS A 77 -7.19 -18.76 -2.59
N VAL A 78 -6.47 -17.64 -2.78
CA VAL A 78 -5.16 -17.66 -3.46
C VAL A 78 -4.15 -18.53 -2.70
N LYS A 79 -4.12 -18.41 -1.37
CA LYS A 79 -3.22 -19.20 -0.52
C LYS A 79 -3.55 -20.69 -0.58
N SER A 80 -4.83 -21.06 -0.51
CA SER A 80 -5.23 -22.46 -0.43
C SER A 80 -5.22 -23.19 -1.77
N GLU A 81 -5.58 -22.50 -2.87
CA GLU A 81 -5.85 -23.15 -4.15
C GLU A 81 -4.82 -22.84 -5.24
N LEU A 82 -4.09 -21.73 -5.14
CA LEU A 82 -3.22 -21.25 -6.23
C LEU A 82 -1.74 -21.24 -5.89
N LEU A 83 -1.37 -21.22 -4.60
CA LEU A 83 0.03 -21.23 -4.16
C LEU A 83 0.46 -22.65 -3.77
N THR A 84 1.64 -23.06 -4.25
CA THR A 84 2.29 -24.28 -3.77
C THR A 84 2.80 -24.07 -2.35
N GLU A 85 2.97 -25.15 -1.59
CA GLU A 85 3.52 -25.10 -0.23
C GLU A 85 4.88 -24.38 -0.17
N GLU A 86 5.70 -24.55 -1.20
CA GLU A 86 6.99 -23.87 -1.36
C GLU A 86 6.83 -22.34 -1.54
N ALA A 87 5.83 -21.90 -2.30
CA ALA A 87 5.56 -20.48 -2.52
C ALA A 87 4.96 -19.82 -1.27
N LEU A 88 4.13 -20.53 -0.51
CA LEU A 88 3.61 -20.07 0.78
C LEU A 88 4.75 -19.90 1.80
N ALA A 89 5.63 -20.89 1.92
CA ALA A 89 6.79 -20.82 2.82
C ALA A 89 7.72 -19.63 2.47
N ALA A 90 7.87 -19.30 1.19
CA ALA A 90 8.65 -18.15 0.75
C ALA A 90 8.01 -16.79 1.11
N LEU A 91 6.67 -16.72 1.26
CA LEU A 91 5.97 -15.50 1.69
C LEU A 91 6.08 -15.26 3.20
N GLU A 92 6.22 -16.33 3.98
CA GLU A 92 6.35 -16.28 5.45
C GLU A 92 7.80 -16.23 5.92
N ALA A 93 8.76 -16.56 5.04
CA ALA A 93 10.17 -16.39 5.31
C ALA A 93 10.47 -14.91 5.64
N PRO A 94 11.27 -14.63 6.68
CA PRO A 94 11.68 -13.26 6.97
C PRO A 94 12.39 -12.71 5.74
N VAL A 95 11.81 -11.67 5.14
CA VAL A 95 12.46 -10.92 4.06
C VAL A 95 13.77 -10.41 4.64
N SER A 96 14.89 -11.02 4.24
CA SER A 96 16.20 -10.53 4.67
C SER A 96 16.30 -9.07 4.21
N GLU A 97 16.61 -8.18 5.14
CA GLU A 97 16.80 -6.73 4.94
C GLU A 97 17.98 -6.38 3.99
N THR A 98 18.43 -7.34 3.18
CA THR A 98 19.59 -7.28 2.29
C THR A 98 19.29 -6.70 0.92
N GLU A 99 18.02 -6.42 0.59
CA GLU A 99 17.73 -5.52 -0.53
C GLU A 99 18.03 -4.10 -0.03
N PRO A 100 19.01 -3.39 -0.60
CA PRO A 100 19.31 -2.03 -0.18
C PRO A 100 18.03 -1.22 -0.26
N SER A 101 17.69 -0.54 0.83
CA SER A 101 16.66 0.48 0.77
C SER A 101 17.19 1.52 -0.22
N PHE A 102 16.64 1.52 -1.44
CA PHE A 102 17.07 2.41 -2.54
C PHE A 102 16.86 3.90 -2.23
N ASP A 103 16.35 4.24 -1.03
CA ASP A 103 16.38 5.60 -0.46
C ASP A 103 17.80 6.05 -0.10
N ASP A 104 18.73 5.12 0.22
CA ASP A 104 20.12 5.48 0.55
C ASP A 104 20.94 5.95 -0.68
N GLU A 105 20.50 5.62 -1.89
CA GLU A 105 21.12 6.08 -3.15
C GLU A 105 20.68 7.50 -3.56
N LEU A 106 19.75 8.11 -2.83
CA LEU A 106 19.25 9.47 -3.08
C LEU A 106 19.69 10.44 -1.96
N LYS A 107 20.92 10.29 -1.46
CA LYS A 107 21.63 11.42 -0.86
C LYS A 107 22.13 12.31 -2.00
N TRP A 108 21.38 13.36 -2.28
CA TRP A 108 21.81 14.47 -3.11
C TRP A 108 23.10 15.08 -2.53
N GLU A 109 24.13 15.29 -3.36
CA GLU A 109 25.06 16.41 -3.16
C GLU A 109 24.36 17.73 -3.52
#